data_AF-A0A0B6YYM8-F1
#
_entry.id   AF-A0A0B6YYM8-F1
#
_cell.length_a   1.000
_cell.length_b   1.000
_cell.length_c   1.000
_cell.angle_alpha   90.00
_cell.angle_beta   90.00
_cell.angle_gamma   90.00
#
_symmetry.space_group_name_H-M   'P 1'
#
loop_
_entity.id
_entity.type
_entity.pdbx_description
1 polymer ?
#
loop_
_entity_poly.entity_id
_entity_poly.type
_entity_poly.pdbx_seq_one_letter_code
_entity_poly.pdbx_strand_id
1 'polypeptide(L)'
;MSKSSEEVLLIVKNVKNKKTDGTLYMMGERMAWMLESKNVFNISYMYADIKAQKISPDTKEKVQLQVILHDGSANTFLFNNPKSRQLQMQDRESVKELLQQLLPRFK
;
A
#
# COMPACT_ATOMS: atom_id res chain seq x y z
N MET A 1 29.48 -2.70 -6.26
CA MET A 1 28.28 -1.83 -6.35
C MET A 1 27.09 -2.79 -6.28
N SER A 2 26.01 -2.56 -5.56
CA SER A 2 25.14 -1.40 -5.75
C SER A 2 24.19 -1.30 -4.56
N LYS A 3 24.23 -0.18 -3.82
CA LYS A 3 23.01 0.30 -3.16
C LYS A 3 22.14 0.82 -4.29
N SER A 4 21.43 -0.08 -4.97
CA SER A 4 20.45 0.30 -5.97
C SER A 4 19.39 1.07 -5.21
N SER A 5 19.39 2.40 -5.32
CA SER A 5 18.30 3.23 -4.83
C SER A 5 17.03 2.72 -5.51
N GLU A 6 16.20 2.00 -4.78
CA GLU A 6 14.91 1.56 -5.29
C GLU A 6 14.10 2.78 -5.70
N GLU A 7 13.62 2.77 -6.94
CA GLU A 7 12.80 3.87 -7.45
C GLU A 7 11.47 3.87 -6.71
N VAL A 8 11.19 4.96 -5.99
CA VAL A 8 9.92 5.15 -5.30
C VAL A 8 8.94 5.79 -6.28
N LEU A 9 7.89 5.03 -6.62
CA LEU A 9 6.86 5.45 -7.57
C LEU A 9 5.77 6.30 -6.91
N LEU A 10 5.38 5.93 -5.67
CA LEU A 10 4.32 6.62 -4.94
C LEU A 10 4.57 6.55 -3.44
N ILE A 11 4.30 7.65 -2.74
CA ILE A 11 4.37 7.75 -1.28
C ILE A 11 3.03 8.24 -0.77
N VAL A 12 2.39 7.44 0.09
CA VAL A 12 1.11 7.77 0.72
C VAL A 12 1.26 7.81 2.22
N LYS A 13 1.09 8.99 2.81
CA LYS A 13 1.16 9.21 4.26
C LYS A 13 -0.19 8.93 4.92
N ASN A 14 -0.20 8.77 6.25
CA ASN A 14 -1.42 8.55 7.04
C ASN A 14 -2.15 7.24 6.66
N VAL A 15 -1.38 6.20 6.35
CA VAL A 15 -1.90 4.87 6.06
C VAL A 15 -1.75 4.04 7.32
N LYS A 16 -2.87 3.64 7.91
CA LYS A 16 -2.92 2.76 9.07
C LYS A 16 -2.80 1.30 8.63
N ASN A 17 -1.93 0.56 9.28
CA ASN A 17 -1.96 -0.90 9.24
C ASN A 17 -2.32 -1.42 10.64
N LYS A 18 -3.37 -2.23 10.73
CA LYS A 18 -3.94 -2.71 12.01
C LYS A 18 -4.31 -1.56 12.96
N LYS A 19 -3.43 -1.24 13.92
CA LYS A 19 -3.64 -0.19 14.94
C LYS A 19 -2.60 0.92 14.89
N THR A 20 -1.72 0.93 13.90
CA THR A 20 -0.61 1.88 13.87
C THR A 20 -0.59 2.67 12.58
N ASP A 21 -0.30 3.95 12.74
CA ASP A 21 -0.13 4.91 11.66
C ASP A 21 1.26 4.77 11.03
N GLY A 22 1.29 4.98 9.72
CA GLY A 22 2.50 4.88 8.95
C GLY A 22 2.35 5.46 7.56
N THR A 23 3.38 5.24 6.76
CA THR A 23 3.47 5.68 5.38
C THR A 23 3.65 4.46 4.49
N LEU A 24 2.80 4.36 3.46
CA LEU A 24 2.91 3.36 2.42
C LEU A 24 3.79 3.89 1.30
N TYR A 25 4.77 3.09 0.91
CA TYR A 25 5.71 3.32 -0.17
C TYR A 25 5.47 2.27 -1.24
N MET A 26 5.23 2.72 -2.46
CA MET A 26 5.21 1.89 -3.65
C MET A 26 6.52 2.10 -4.38
N MET A 27 7.29 1.04 -4.55
CA MET A 27 8.57 1.06 -5.26
C MET A 27 8.39 0.34 -6.60
N GLY A 28 9.43 0.29 -7.44
CA GLY A 28 9.37 -0.41 -8.72
C GLY A 28 9.05 -1.91 -8.63
N GLU A 29 9.59 -2.59 -7.61
CA GLU A 29 9.55 -4.06 -7.50
C GLU A 29 8.71 -4.57 -6.31
N ARG A 30 8.41 -3.68 -5.36
CA ARG A 30 7.73 -4.02 -4.11
C ARG A 30 6.90 -2.87 -3.55
N MET A 31 5.92 -3.22 -2.72
CA MET A 31 5.33 -2.26 -1.79
C MET A 31 5.94 -2.43 -0.40
N ALA A 32 6.14 -1.34 0.31
CA ALA A 32 6.58 -1.35 1.69
C ALA A 32 5.76 -0.37 2.51
N TRP A 33 5.49 -0.72 3.76
CA TRP A 33 4.84 0.17 4.72
C TRP A 33 5.76 0.37 5.92
N MET A 34 5.97 1.64 6.26
CA MET A 34 6.84 2.08 7.34
C MET A 34 6.00 2.70 8.44
N LEU A 35 6.34 2.36 9.68
CA LEU A 35 5.75 3.00 10.85
C LEU A 35 6.17 4.47 10.93
N GLU A 36 5.28 5.39 11.29
CA GLU A 36 5.70 6.79 11.45
C GLU A 36 6.69 6.97 12.60
N SER A 37 6.54 6.17 13.67
CA SER A 37 7.41 6.22 14.85
C SER A 37 8.71 5.42 14.73
N LYS A 38 8.91 4.66 13.65
CA LYS A 38 10.13 3.85 13.43
C LYS A 38 10.59 3.96 11.98
N ASN A 39 11.86 4.30 11.78
CA ASN A 39 12.49 4.36 10.46
C ASN A 39 12.81 2.96 9.86
N VAL A 40 11.95 1.96 10.10
CA VAL A 40 12.12 0.59 9.61
C VAL A 40 10.87 0.18 8.85
N PHE A 41 11.04 -0.44 7.69
CA PHE A 41 9.93 -1.01 6.93
C PHE A 41 9.39 -2.24 7.69
N ASN A 42 8.24 -2.05 8.34
CA ASN A 42 7.57 -3.10 9.09
C ASN A 42 6.92 -4.15 8.18
N ILE A 43 6.48 -3.72 7.00
CA ILE A 43 5.85 -4.58 6.01
C ILE A 43 6.54 -4.30 4.67
N SER A 44 6.92 -5.36 3.97
CA SER A 44 7.49 -5.28 2.62
C SER A 44 7.02 -6.51 1.85
N TYR A 45 6.33 -6.30 0.74
CA TYR A 45 5.84 -7.38 -0.13
C TYR A 45 6.29 -7.11 -1.57
N MET A 46 6.92 -8.11 -2.18
CA MET A 46 7.21 -8.08 -3.61
C MET A 46 5.89 -8.16 -4.38
N TYR A 47 5.84 -7.51 -5.54
CA TYR A 47 4.63 -7.60 -6.39
C TYR A 47 4.36 -9.02 -6.88
N ALA A 48 5.40 -9.83 -7.05
CA ALA A 48 5.28 -11.25 -7.40
C ALA A 48 4.55 -12.09 -6.34
N ASP A 49 4.65 -11.70 -5.06
CA ASP A 49 3.98 -12.42 -3.97
C ASP A 49 2.51 -12.02 -3.81
N ILE A 50 2.07 -10.96 -4.50
CA ILE A 50 0.72 -10.42 -4.40
C ILE A 50 -0.18 -11.06 -5.45
N LYS A 51 -1.09 -11.89 -4.96
CA LYS A 51 -2.07 -12.59 -5.79
C LYS A 51 -3.17 -11.65 -6.28
N ALA A 52 -3.70 -10.82 -5.39
CA ALA A 52 -4.82 -9.94 -5.68
C ALA A 52 -4.89 -8.77 -4.70
N GLN A 53 -5.63 -7.73 -5.08
CA GLN A 53 -5.99 -6.63 -4.19
C GLN A 53 -7.51 -6.45 -4.16
N LYS A 54 -8.03 -5.93 -3.05
CA LYS A 54 -9.43 -5.58 -2.86
C LYS A 54 -9.51 -4.20 -2.24
N ILE A 55 -10.36 -3.35 -2.79
CA ILE A 55 -10.67 -2.03 -2.21
C ILE A 55 -12.00 -2.10 -1.48
N SER A 56 -12.17 -1.30 -0.42
CA SER A 56 -13.48 -1.09 0.17
C SER A 56 -14.39 -0.31 -0.76
N PRO A 57 -15.69 -0.65 -0.81
CA PRO A 57 -16.67 0.13 -1.56
C PRO A 57 -16.81 1.54 -0.98
N ASP A 58 -17.16 2.51 -1.83
CA ASP A 58 -17.23 3.93 -1.47
C ASP A 58 -18.37 4.25 -0.49
N THR A 59 -19.30 3.31 -0.28
CA THR A 59 -20.35 3.37 0.74
C THR A 59 -19.84 3.11 2.15
N LYS A 60 -18.66 2.49 2.32
CA LYS A 60 -18.05 2.28 3.65
C LYS A 60 -17.40 3.57 4.16
N GLU A 61 -17.61 3.88 5.43
CA GLU A 61 -16.95 5.01 6.10
C GLU A 61 -15.42 4.88 6.08
N LYS A 62 -14.91 3.65 6.20
CA LYS A 62 -13.47 3.35 6.23
C LYS A 62 -12.95 3.07 4.83
N VAL A 63 -12.06 3.94 4.34
CA VAL A 63 -11.37 3.77 3.06
C VAL A 63 -10.18 2.84 3.24
N GLN A 64 -10.26 1.60 2.76
CA GLN A 64 -9.24 0.58 2.95
C GLN A 64 -8.92 -0.19 1.67
N LEU A 65 -7.69 -0.69 1.59
CA LEU A 65 -7.19 -1.59 0.55
C LEU A 65 -6.57 -2.81 1.22
N GLN A 66 -7.06 -3.98 0.85
CA GLN A 66 -6.55 -5.27 1.28
C GLN A 66 -5.73 -5.89 0.16
N VAL A 67 -4.52 -6.32 0.48
CA VAL A 67 -3.62 -7.06 -0.38
C VAL A 67 -3.69 -8.53 0.03
N ILE A 68 -3.89 -9.42 -0.94
CA ILE A 68 -3.93 -10.88 -0.74
C ILE A 68 -2.68 -11.45 -1.39
N LEU A 69 -1.91 -12.20 -0.61
CA LEU A 69 -0.68 -12.82 -1.03
C LEU A 69 -0.94 -14.25 -1.54
N HIS A 70 0.03 -14.80 -2.26
CA HIS A 70 -0.03 -16.16 -2.79
C HIS A 70 -0.01 -17.24 -1.69
N ASP A 71 0.55 -16.93 -0.51
CA ASP A 71 0.57 -17.80 0.68
C ASP A 71 -0.79 -17.89 1.40
N GLY A 72 -1.80 -17.11 0.95
CA GLY A 72 -3.12 -17.02 1.58
C GLY A 72 -3.21 -15.97 2.69
N SER A 73 -2.11 -15.33 3.07
CA SER A 73 -2.10 -14.19 3.97
C SER A 73 -2.75 -12.97 3.31
N ALA A 74 -3.39 -12.14 4.11
CA ALA A 74 -3.95 -10.88 3.64
C ALA A 74 -3.59 -9.75 4.59
N ASN A 75 -3.25 -8.59 4.01
CA ASN A 75 -2.87 -7.42 4.79
C ASN A 75 -3.73 -6.21 4.38
N THR A 76 -4.28 -5.52 5.39
CA THR A 76 -5.25 -4.44 5.17
C THR A 76 -4.63 -3.10 5.56
N PHE A 77 -4.67 -2.16 4.63
CA PHE A 77 -4.22 -0.78 4.76
C PHE A 77 -5.43 0.14 4.78
N LEU A 78 -5.55 0.95 5.83
CA LEU A 78 -6.62 1.94 6.02
C LEU A 78 -6.07 3.33 5.72
N PHE A 79 -6.61 4.01 4.72
CA PHE A 79 -6.24 5.37 4.36
C PHE A 79 -6.98 6.34 5.28
N ASN A 80 -6.25 6.95 6.22
CA ASN A 80 -6.82 7.83 7.24
C ASN A 80 -6.25 9.25 7.11
N ASN A 81 -6.15 9.75 5.88
CA ASN A 81 -5.71 11.11 5.59
C ASN A 81 -6.60 12.13 6.33
N PRO A 82 -6.04 12.95 7.24
CA PRO A 82 -6.81 13.85 8.09
C PRO A 82 -7.41 15.04 7.32
N LYS A 83 -6.95 15.30 6.09
CA LYS A 83 -7.40 16.46 5.31
C LYS A 83 -8.85 16.36 4.85
N SER A 84 -9.24 15.21 4.28
CA SER A 84 -10.59 14.97 3.77
C SER A 84 -10.78 13.52 3.31
N ARG A 85 -12.02 13.03 3.36
CA ARG A 85 -12.40 11.71 2.82
C ARG A 85 -12.10 11.58 1.33
N GLN A 86 -12.28 12.65 0.56
CA GLN A 86 -11.97 12.65 -0.87
C GLN A 86 -10.48 12.35 -1.14
N LEU A 87 -9.58 12.91 -0.33
CA LEU A 87 -8.14 12.60 -0.43
C LEU A 87 -7.85 11.15 -0.04
N GLN A 88 -8.54 10.61 0.98
CA GLN A 88 -8.39 9.19 1.33
C GLN A 88 -8.76 8.27 0.16
N MET A 89 -9.85 8.60 -0.54
CA MET A 89 -10.29 7.88 -1.73
C MET A 89 -9.29 8.02 -2.88
N GLN A 90 -8.77 9.23 -3.10
CA GLN A 90 -7.75 9.48 -4.12
C GLN A 90 -6.44 8.73 -3.82
N ASP A 91 -6.00 8.73 -2.57
CA ASP A 91 -4.83 7.99 -2.09
C ASP A 91 -5.00 6.48 -2.34
N ARG A 92 -6.17 5.92 -1.98
CA ARG A 92 -6.54 4.53 -2.25
C ARG A 92 -6.54 4.23 -3.75
N GLU A 93 -7.16 5.10 -4.55
CA GLU A 93 -7.32 4.89 -5.99
C GLU A 93 -5.95 4.92 -6.68
N SER A 94 -5.08 5.86 -6.32
CA SER A 94 -3.71 5.95 -6.86
C SER A 94 -2.91 4.67 -6.57
N VAL A 95 -3.00 4.15 -5.34
CA VAL A 95 -2.34 2.87 -4.97
C VAL A 95 -2.97 1.70 -5.72
N LYS A 96 -4.29 1.70 -5.89
CA LYS A 96 -5.01 0.66 -6.62
C LYS A 96 -4.60 0.62 -8.08
N GLU A 97 -4.64 1.75 -8.78
CA GLU A 97 -4.26 1.84 -10.19
C GLU A 97 -2.81 1.40 -10.40
N LEU A 98 -1.90 1.85 -9.54
CA LEU A 98 -0.49 1.47 -9.63
C LEU A 98 -0.30 -0.04 -9.41
N LEU A 99 -0.99 -0.65 -8.44
CA LEU A 99 -1.00 -2.10 -8.27
C LEU A 99 -1.58 -2.83 -9.48
N GLN A 100 -2.68 -2.34 -10.06
CA GLN A 100 -3.26 -2.95 -11.27
C GLN A 100 -2.31 -2.90 -12.47
N GLN A 101 -1.46 -1.88 -12.57
CA GLN A 101 -0.44 -1.78 -13.61
C GLN A 101 0.79 -2.66 -13.33
N LEU A 102 1.21 -2.77 -12.07
CA LEU A 102 2.43 -3.49 -11.70
C LEU A 102 2.19 -5.00 -11.55
N LEU A 103 1.12 -5.45 -10.90
CA LEU A 103 0.87 -6.88 -10.64
C LEU A 103 0.93 -7.76 -11.88
N PRO A 104 0.38 -7.38 -13.06
CA PRO A 104 0.52 -8.18 -14.28
C PRO A 104 1.95 -8.28 -14.81
N ARG A 105 2.83 -7.32 -14.48
CA ARG A 105 4.24 -7.32 -14.91
C ARG A 105 5.11 -8.27 -14.09
N PHE A 106 4.65 -8.67 -12.91
CA PHE A 106 5.36 -9.52 -11.97
C PHE A 106 4.64 -10.86 -11.71
N LYS A 107 3.58 -11.16 -12.48
CA LYS A 107 2.81 -12.41 -12.42
C LYS A 107 3.45 -13.53 -13.23
#